data_AF-A0AA87ZX71-F1
#
_entry.id   AF-A0AA87ZX71-F1
#
_cell.length_a   1.000
_cell.length_b   1.000
_cell.length_c   1.000
_cell.angle_alpha   90.00
_cell.angle_beta   90.00
_cell.angle_gamma   90.00
#
_symmetry.space_group_name_H-M   'P 1'
#
loop_
_entity.id
_entity.type
_entity.pdbx_description
1 polymer ?
#
loop_
_entity_poly.entity_id
_entity_poly.type
_entity_poly.pdbx_seq_one_letter_code
_entity_poly.pdbx_strand_id
1 'polypeptide(L)'
;MHAMWKPQKFKYIYLLATLYVFTLTIPSASAVYWAFGDQLLTHSNAFSLLPHSGWRDAGVILMLIHQFITFGFACTPLYFVWEKVIGMHDTKSIFLRALARLPVVIPIWFLAIIFPFFGPINSAVGALLVSFTVYIIPSLAHMLTFRSASARQNAAEKLPSFMPSWTAVYVVNAFIVVWVLVVGFGFGGWASMTNFIKQVDTFGLFAKCYQCQPHAPPSSSPPLPAHH
;
A
#
# COMPACT_ATOMS: atom_id res chain seq x y z
N MET A 1 -11.94 18.39 -13.71
CA MET A 1 -10.56 18.16 -14.18
C MET A 1 -9.78 19.48 -14.21
N HIS A 2 -9.38 20.01 -13.04
CA HIS A 2 -8.63 21.28 -12.94
C HIS A 2 -7.11 21.08 -12.70
N ALA A 3 -6.64 19.84 -12.55
CA ALA A 3 -5.24 19.56 -12.23
C ALA A 3 -4.32 19.41 -13.45
N MET A 4 -4.87 19.28 -14.67
CA MET A 4 -4.08 19.11 -15.89
C MET A 4 -4.48 20.11 -16.98
N TRP A 5 -3.50 20.92 -17.38
CA TRP A 5 -3.65 21.91 -18.46
C TRP A 5 -3.86 21.28 -19.85
N LYS A 6 -3.28 20.09 -20.11
CA LYS A 6 -3.41 19.35 -21.39
C LYS A 6 -3.72 17.86 -21.14
N PRO A 7 -4.99 17.48 -20.92
CA PRO A 7 -5.37 16.10 -20.56
C PRO A 7 -5.02 15.06 -21.65
N GLN A 8 -4.99 15.45 -22.93
CA GLN A 8 -4.61 14.55 -24.05
C GLN A 8 -3.20 13.97 -23.93
N LYS A 9 -2.29 14.64 -23.21
CA LYS A 9 -0.90 14.18 -23.01
C LYS A 9 -0.75 13.25 -21.81
N PHE A 10 -1.83 12.99 -21.06
CA PHE A 10 -1.77 12.25 -19.79
C PHE A 10 -1.08 10.90 -19.93
N LYS A 11 -1.38 10.11 -20.97
CA LYS A 11 -0.78 8.78 -21.18
C LYS A 11 0.75 8.80 -21.24
N TYR A 12 1.32 9.79 -21.93
CA TYR A 12 2.77 9.90 -22.10
C TYR A 12 3.43 10.36 -20.80
N ILE A 13 2.80 11.31 -20.11
CA ILE A 13 3.28 11.78 -18.81
C ILE A 13 3.18 10.67 -17.77
N TYR A 14 2.09 9.91 -17.76
CA TYR A 14 1.90 8.77 -16.87
C TYR A 14 2.94 7.67 -17.14
N LEU A 15 3.19 7.34 -18.40
CA LEU A 15 4.22 6.37 -18.78
C LEU A 15 5.62 6.85 -18.33
N LEU A 16 5.97 8.10 -18.61
CA LEU A 16 7.26 8.67 -18.24
C LEU A 16 7.43 8.74 -16.72
N ALA A 17 6.38 9.13 -15.99
CA ALA A 17 6.38 9.12 -14.53
C ALA A 17 6.55 7.70 -13.98
N THR A 18 5.91 6.70 -14.58
CA THR A 18 6.06 5.29 -14.20
C THR A 18 7.49 4.81 -14.43
N LEU A 19 8.07 5.10 -15.60
CA LEU A 19 9.46 4.77 -15.90
C LEU A 19 10.44 5.46 -14.93
N TYR A 20 10.19 6.73 -14.61
CA TYR A 20 10.98 7.46 -13.62
C TYR A 20 10.91 6.81 -12.24
N VAL A 21 9.72 6.43 -11.77
CA VAL A 21 9.56 5.71 -10.50
C VAL A 21 10.36 4.39 -10.53
N PHE A 22 10.34 3.65 -11.63
CA PHE A 22 11.15 2.44 -11.77
C PHE A 22 12.65 2.69 -11.68
N THR A 23 13.16 3.81 -12.20
CA THR A 23 14.58 4.16 -12.04
C THR A 23 14.96 4.45 -10.58
N LEU A 24 14.01 4.85 -9.73
CA LEU A 24 14.26 5.06 -8.31
C LEU A 24 14.12 3.77 -7.49
N THR A 25 13.14 2.93 -7.82
CA THR A 25 12.80 1.75 -7.02
C THR A 25 13.60 0.50 -7.39
N ILE A 26 13.85 0.25 -8.68
CA ILE A 26 14.52 -0.98 -9.12
C ILE A 26 15.97 -1.04 -8.61
N PRO A 27 16.81 0.01 -8.74
CA PRO A 27 18.20 -0.08 -8.28
C PRO A 27 18.30 -0.28 -6.76
N SER A 28 17.49 0.45 -6.00
CA SER A 28 17.48 0.36 -4.53
C SER A 28 16.99 -1.02 -4.05
N ALA A 29 15.88 -1.52 -4.61
CA ALA A 29 15.37 -2.85 -4.29
C ALA A 29 16.38 -3.95 -4.70
N SER A 30 16.99 -3.84 -5.88
CA SER A 30 17.98 -4.83 -6.36
C SER A 30 19.22 -4.86 -5.48
N ALA A 31 19.73 -3.70 -5.06
CA ALA A 31 20.91 -3.62 -4.18
C ALA A 31 20.64 -4.24 -2.81
N VAL A 32 19.47 -3.94 -2.21
CA VAL A 32 19.08 -4.48 -0.91
C VAL A 32 18.81 -5.99 -1.00
N TYR A 33 18.14 -6.45 -2.07
CA TYR A 33 17.92 -7.88 -2.31
C TYR A 33 19.23 -8.65 -2.52
N TRP A 34 20.18 -8.07 -3.26
CA TRP A 34 21.50 -8.66 -3.46
C TRP A 34 22.29 -8.78 -2.15
N ALA A 35 22.16 -7.80 -1.25
CA ALA A 35 22.89 -7.78 0.01
C ALA A 35 22.31 -8.71 1.08
N PHE A 36 20.97 -8.81 1.18
CA PHE A 36 20.30 -9.48 2.31
C PHE A 36 19.44 -10.70 1.94
N GLY A 37 19.13 -10.86 0.64
CA GLY A 37 18.38 -12.02 0.12
C GLY A 37 17.12 -12.33 0.92
N ASP A 38 17.03 -13.59 1.37
CA ASP A 38 15.85 -14.14 2.05
C ASP A 38 15.53 -13.49 3.40
N GLN A 39 16.46 -12.76 4.01
CA GLN A 39 16.19 -12.04 5.27
C GLN A 39 15.10 -10.97 5.09
N LEU A 40 14.91 -10.46 3.88
CA LEU A 40 13.86 -9.49 3.57
C LEU A 40 12.44 -10.10 3.59
N LEU A 41 12.33 -11.43 3.52
CA LEU A 41 11.04 -12.11 3.63
C LEU A 41 10.45 -12.01 5.04
N THR A 42 11.31 -12.01 6.07
CA THR A 42 10.91 -11.88 7.47
C THR A 42 11.04 -10.45 7.99
N HIS A 43 11.88 -9.62 7.36
CA HIS A 43 12.08 -8.22 7.72
C HIS A 43 11.52 -7.28 6.64
N SER A 44 10.23 -6.93 6.73
CA SER A 44 9.56 -6.05 5.76
C SER A 44 10.14 -4.63 5.71
N ASN A 45 10.85 -4.18 6.76
CA ASN A 45 11.56 -2.91 6.78
C ASN A 45 13.07 -3.14 6.53
N ALA A 46 13.56 -2.79 5.34
CA ALA A 46 14.96 -2.96 4.97
C ALA A 46 15.95 -2.20 5.89
N PHE A 47 15.55 -1.05 6.47
CA PHE A 47 16.41 -0.31 7.39
C PHE A 47 16.79 -1.10 8.65
N SER A 48 15.99 -2.12 9.02
CA SER A 48 16.29 -2.99 10.16
C SER A 48 17.48 -3.93 9.93
N LEU A 49 17.82 -4.20 8.67
CA LEU A 49 18.94 -5.07 8.29
C LEU A 49 20.24 -4.30 8.04
N LEU A 50 20.16 -2.98 7.79
CA LEU A 50 21.32 -2.16 7.51
C LEU A 50 22.19 -1.98 8.77
N PRO A 51 23.53 -2.10 8.64
CA PRO A 51 24.44 -1.90 9.76
C PRO A 51 24.33 -0.49 10.30
N HIS A 52 24.53 -0.34 11.61
CA HIS A 52 24.52 0.95 12.30
C HIS A 52 25.59 1.87 11.68
N SER A 53 25.13 2.98 11.10
CA SER A 53 25.97 3.98 10.45
C SER A 53 25.24 5.31 10.37
N GLY A 54 25.99 6.42 10.29
CA GLY A 54 25.39 7.76 10.15
C GLY A 54 24.49 7.89 8.91
N TRP A 55 24.79 7.16 7.83
CA TRP A 55 23.96 7.11 6.62
C TRP A 55 22.62 6.42 6.85
N ARG A 56 22.64 5.29 7.58
CA ARG A 56 21.40 4.59 7.96
C ARG A 56 20.54 5.50 8.83
N ASP A 57 21.14 6.13 9.84
CA ASP A 57 20.41 6.97 10.79
C ASP A 57 19.83 8.21 10.10
N ALA A 58 20.57 8.84 9.18
CA ALA A 58 20.05 9.92 8.33
C ALA A 58 18.87 9.46 7.46
N GLY A 59 18.94 8.27 6.87
CA GLY A 59 17.85 7.68 6.09
C GLY A 59 16.59 7.43 6.93
N VAL A 60 16.75 6.91 8.15
CA VAL A 60 15.63 6.71 9.09
C VAL A 60 15.00 8.05 9.49
N ILE A 61 15.81 9.07 9.80
CA ILE A 61 15.29 10.42 10.12
C ILE A 61 14.49 10.99 8.95
N LEU A 62 15.02 10.89 7.72
CA LEU A 62 14.32 11.37 6.54
C LEU A 62 12.99 10.62 6.31
N MET A 63 12.98 9.31 6.54
CA MET A 63 11.77 8.49 6.45
C MET A 63 10.73 8.88 7.51
N LEU A 64 11.14 9.18 8.74
CA LEU A 64 10.24 9.66 9.80
C LEU A 64 9.61 11.01 9.44
N ILE A 65 10.40 11.95 8.92
CA ILE A 65 9.90 13.24 8.43
C ILE A 65 8.89 13.04 7.30
N HIS A 66 9.24 12.18 6.33
CA HIS A 66 8.34 11.83 5.23
C HIS A 66 7.03 11.23 5.73
N GLN A 67 7.07 10.30 6.70
CA GLN A 67 5.90 9.64 7.24
C GLN A 67 4.98 10.62 7.97
N PHE A 68 5.54 11.58 8.71
CA PHE A 68 4.79 12.62 9.40
C PHE A 68 4.01 13.52 8.42
N ILE A 69 4.67 13.98 7.36
CA ILE A 69 4.05 14.81 6.32
C ILE A 69 2.97 14.01 5.57
N THR A 70 3.29 12.77 5.20
CA THR A 70 2.38 11.88 4.49
C THR A 70 1.12 11.60 5.30
N PHE A 71 1.24 11.36 6.62
CA PHE A 71 0.10 11.20 7.51
C PHE A 71 -0.81 12.44 7.49
N GLY A 72 -0.23 13.63 7.62
CA GLY A 72 -1.00 14.89 7.53
C GLY A 72 -1.75 15.03 6.21
N PHE A 73 -1.10 14.74 5.10
CA PHE A 73 -1.72 14.80 3.77
C PHE A 73 -2.83 13.75 3.59
N ALA A 74 -2.61 12.52 4.03
CA ALA A 74 -3.56 11.42 3.89
C ALA A 74 -4.80 11.58 4.79
N CYS A 75 -4.64 12.13 6.01
CA CYS A 75 -5.76 12.37 6.91
C CYS A 75 -6.59 13.60 6.53
N THR A 76 -6.03 14.55 5.79
CA THR A 76 -6.73 15.78 5.35
C THR A 76 -8.06 15.51 4.64
N PRO A 77 -8.15 14.65 3.59
CA PRO A 77 -9.43 14.34 2.97
C PRO A 77 -10.41 13.64 3.92
N LEU A 78 -9.91 12.78 4.83
CA LEU A 78 -10.75 12.13 5.85
C LEU A 78 -11.34 13.17 6.81
N TYR A 79 -10.57 14.16 7.23
CA TYR A 79 -11.08 15.26 8.05
C TYR A 79 -12.13 16.07 7.30
N PHE A 80 -11.95 16.37 6.02
CA PHE A 80 -12.97 17.11 5.26
C PHE A 80 -14.28 16.34 5.13
N VAL A 81 -14.20 15.04 4.84
CA VAL A 81 -15.39 14.19 4.77
C VAL A 81 -16.07 14.12 6.14
N TRP A 82 -15.30 13.91 7.20
CA TRP A 82 -15.83 13.85 8.56
C TRP A 82 -16.43 15.18 9.03
N GLU A 83 -15.73 16.30 8.84
CA GLU A 83 -16.19 17.67 9.15
C GLU A 83 -17.50 17.98 8.40
N LYS A 84 -17.67 17.46 7.18
CA LYS A 84 -18.91 17.58 6.41
C LYS A 84 -20.03 16.70 6.96
N VAL A 85 -19.73 15.47 7.38
CA VAL A 85 -20.72 14.55 7.98
C VAL A 85 -21.28 15.12 9.29
N ILE A 86 -20.44 15.74 10.13
CA ILE A 86 -20.85 16.35 11.39
C ILE A 86 -21.39 17.79 11.24
N GLY A 87 -21.42 18.33 10.01
CA GLY A 87 -21.90 19.70 9.74
C GLY A 87 -21.03 20.83 10.27
N MET A 88 -19.79 20.56 10.71
CA MET A 88 -18.89 21.56 11.29
C MET A 88 -17.98 22.26 10.26
N HIS A 89 -18.14 21.97 8.98
CA HIS A 89 -17.27 22.45 7.90
C HIS A 89 -17.12 23.98 7.83
N ASP A 90 -18.17 24.74 8.21
CA ASP A 90 -18.19 26.21 8.15
C ASP A 90 -17.71 26.90 9.45
N THR A 91 -17.30 26.14 10.46
CA THR A 91 -16.90 26.71 11.75
C THR A 91 -15.54 27.42 11.66
N LYS A 92 -15.48 28.70 12.05
CA LYS A 92 -14.23 29.49 12.06
C LYS A 92 -13.28 29.17 13.21
N SER A 93 -13.76 28.53 14.28
CA SER A 93 -12.94 28.18 15.44
C SER A 93 -12.02 26.99 15.15
N ILE A 94 -10.71 27.23 15.21
CA ILE A 94 -9.68 26.20 15.02
C ILE A 94 -9.75 25.14 16.12
N PHE A 95 -10.07 25.54 17.37
CA PHE A 95 -10.14 24.62 18.50
C PHE A 95 -11.29 23.61 18.36
N LEU A 96 -12.48 24.07 17.95
CA LEU A 96 -13.62 23.16 17.71
C LEU A 96 -13.30 22.16 16.60
N ARG A 97 -12.63 22.63 15.52
CA ARG A 97 -12.20 21.77 14.42
C ARG A 97 -11.15 20.75 14.86
N ALA A 98 -10.21 21.13 15.73
CA ALA A 98 -9.24 20.20 16.28
C ALA A 98 -9.91 19.08 17.08
N LEU A 99 -10.85 19.44 17.96
CA LEU A 99 -11.63 18.45 18.73
C LEU A 99 -12.46 17.55 17.81
N ALA A 100 -13.10 18.11 16.78
CA ALA A 100 -13.89 17.34 15.83
C ALA A 100 -13.07 16.34 14.99
N ARG A 101 -11.75 16.52 14.87
CA ARG A 101 -10.85 15.58 14.17
C ARG A 101 -10.37 14.44 15.06
N LEU A 102 -10.42 14.59 16.38
CA LEU A 102 -9.98 13.54 17.32
C LEU A 102 -10.65 12.18 17.07
N PRO A 103 -11.98 12.09 16.82
CA PRO A 103 -12.62 10.81 16.50
C PRO A 103 -12.09 10.11 15.25
N VAL A 104 -11.43 10.84 14.32
CA VAL A 104 -10.81 10.26 13.12
C VAL A 104 -9.38 9.81 13.44
N VAL A 105 -8.61 10.62 14.17
CA VAL A 105 -7.20 10.33 14.47
C VAL A 105 -7.03 9.23 15.50
N ILE A 106 -7.84 9.24 16.56
CA ILE A 106 -7.69 8.32 17.69
C ILE A 106 -7.76 6.85 17.23
N PRO A 107 -8.75 6.43 16.41
CA PRO A 107 -8.77 5.06 15.90
C PRO A 107 -7.56 4.72 15.03
N ILE A 108 -7.12 5.64 14.16
CA ILE A 108 -5.96 5.40 13.29
C ILE A 108 -4.68 5.21 14.13
N TRP A 109 -4.48 6.10 15.11
CA TRP A 109 -3.35 6.02 16.04
C TRP A 109 -3.40 4.76 16.90
N PHE A 110 -4.58 4.41 17.43
CA PHE A 110 -4.79 3.22 18.23
C PHE A 110 -4.52 1.93 17.43
N LEU A 111 -5.04 1.84 16.20
CA LEU A 111 -4.77 0.71 15.31
C LEU A 111 -3.29 0.61 14.95
N ALA A 112 -2.60 1.74 14.77
CA ALA A 112 -1.16 1.75 14.51
C ALA A 112 -0.33 1.21 15.69
N ILE A 113 -0.77 1.41 16.93
CA ILE A 113 -0.12 0.85 18.13
C ILE A 113 -0.37 -0.66 18.24
N ILE A 114 -1.60 -1.10 17.97
CA ILE A 114 -2.02 -2.50 18.11
C ILE A 114 -1.38 -3.39 17.04
N PHE A 115 -1.34 -2.92 15.79
CA PHE A 115 -0.90 -3.71 14.65
C PHE A 115 0.31 -3.08 13.96
N PRO A 116 1.53 -3.17 14.53
CA PRO A 116 2.72 -2.65 13.89
C PRO A 116 3.24 -3.65 12.84
N PHE A 117 2.40 -4.13 11.93
CA PHE A 117 2.76 -5.18 10.95
C PHE A 117 2.77 -4.62 9.54
N PHE A 118 3.81 -3.85 9.19
CA PHE A 118 3.89 -3.17 7.88
C PHE A 118 3.74 -4.13 6.70
N GLY A 119 4.36 -5.31 6.75
CA GLY A 119 4.29 -6.31 5.68
C GLY A 119 2.86 -6.80 5.42
N PRO A 120 2.22 -7.51 6.36
CA PRO A 120 0.87 -8.00 6.19
C PRO A 120 -0.17 -6.92 5.92
N ILE A 121 -0.05 -5.74 6.54
CA ILE A 121 -0.97 -4.62 6.28
C ILE A 121 -0.83 -4.16 4.83
N ASN A 122 0.39 -3.94 4.34
CA ASN A 122 0.62 -3.50 2.97
C ASN A 122 0.14 -4.56 1.96
N SER A 123 0.41 -5.84 2.22
CA SER A 123 -0.05 -6.95 1.38
C SER A 123 -1.58 -7.08 1.39
N ALA A 124 -2.23 -6.98 2.54
CA ALA A 124 -3.70 -7.04 2.65
C ALA A 124 -4.38 -5.86 1.97
N VAL A 125 -3.89 -4.64 2.19
CA VAL A 125 -4.38 -3.43 1.51
C VAL A 125 -4.18 -3.54 -0.01
N GLY A 126 -3.02 -4.04 -0.44
CA GLY A 126 -2.75 -4.32 -1.85
C GLY A 126 -3.75 -5.31 -2.46
N ALA A 127 -3.90 -6.47 -1.83
CA ALA A 127 -4.79 -7.53 -2.33
C ALA A 127 -6.26 -7.13 -2.33
N LEU A 128 -6.73 -6.40 -1.30
CA LEU A 128 -8.16 -6.12 -1.10
C LEU A 128 -8.60 -4.78 -1.69
N LEU A 129 -7.81 -3.72 -1.58
CA LEU A 129 -8.21 -2.38 -2.03
C LEU A 129 -7.59 -2.05 -3.39
N VAL A 130 -6.27 -2.25 -3.54
CA VAL A 130 -5.56 -1.86 -4.78
C VAL A 130 -5.99 -2.71 -5.97
N SER A 131 -6.24 -4.01 -5.77
CA SER A 131 -6.83 -4.89 -6.80
C SER A 131 -8.09 -4.30 -7.43
N PHE A 132 -8.98 -3.73 -6.60
CA PHE A 132 -10.23 -3.16 -7.09
C PHE A 132 -10.02 -1.79 -7.73
N THR A 133 -9.29 -0.89 -7.07
CA THR A 133 -9.19 0.50 -7.51
C THR A 133 -8.29 0.69 -8.73
N VAL A 134 -7.25 -0.14 -8.89
CA VAL A 134 -6.27 -0.01 -9.97
C VAL A 134 -6.57 -0.92 -11.16
N TYR A 135 -7.13 -2.12 -10.91
CA TYR A 135 -7.33 -3.11 -11.97
C TYR A 135 -8.79 -3.37 -12.28
N ILE A 136 -9.57 -3.88 -11.32
CA ILE A 136 -10.93 -4.40 -11.58
C ILE A 136 -11.88 -3.28 -12.00
N ILE A 137 -12.02 -2.23 -11.18
CA ILE A 137 -12.98 -1.14 -11.43
C ILE A 137 -12.64 -0.39 -12.72
N PRO A 138 -11.38 0.04 -12.97
CA PRO A 138 -11.05 0.73 -14.22
C PRO A 138 -11.27 -0.14 -15.46
N SER A 139 -10.95 -1.43 -15.41
CA SER A 139 -11.13 -2.36 -16.53
C SER A 139 -12.61 -2.62 -16.81
N LEU A 140 -13.42 -2.82 -15.77
CA LEU A 140 -14.88 -2.91 -15.89
C LEU A 140 -15.48 -1.61 -16.43
N ALA A 141 -15.08 -0.46 -15.90
CA ALA A 141 -15.54 0.84 -16.36
C ALA A 141 -15.21 1.08 -17.84
N HIS A 142 -14.02 0.68 -18.30
CA HIS A 142 -13.64 0.75 -19.70
C HIS A 142 -14.53 -0.16 -20.57
N MET A 143 -14.76 -1.41 -20.16
CA MET A 143 -15.63 -2.33 -20.89
C MET A 143 -17.09 -1.86 -20.97
N LEU A 144 -17.60 -1.26 -19.89
CA LEU A 144 -18.96 -0.71 -19.85
C LEU A 144 -19.08 0.56 -20.70
N THR A 145 -18.11 1.46 -20.61
CA THR A 145 -18.08 2.72 -21.36
C THR A 145 -18.03 2.48 -22.87
N PHE A 146 -17.22 1.53 -23.34
CA PHE A 146 -17.05 1.22 -24.77
C PHE A 146 -17.88 -0.01 -25.23
N ARG A 147 -19.01 -0.29 -24.56
CA ARG A 147 -19.87 -1.42 -24.94
C ARG A 147 -20.58 -1.19 -26.27
N SER A 148 -21.06 0.03 -26.54
CA SER A 148 -21.81 0.36 -27.76
C SER A 148 -20.89 0.74 -28.93
N ALA A 149 -21.34 0.46 -30.15
CA ALA A 149 -20.62 0.85 -31.37
C ALA A 149 -20.48 2.37 -31.50
N SER A 150 -21.50 3.13 -31.08
CA SER A 150 -21.46 4.60 -31.08
C SER A 150 -20.42 5.16 -30.11
N ALA A 151 -20.23 4.55 -28.94
CA ALA A 151 -19.21 4.98 -27.98
C ALA A 151 -17.79 4.69 -28.50
N ARG A 152 -17.60 3.59 -29.24
CA ARG A 152 -16.30 3.23 -29.86
C ARG A 152 -15.93 4.18 -31.00
N GLN A 153 -16.90 4.61 -31.80
CA GLN A 153 -16.68 5.55 -32.90
C GLN A 153 -16.37 6.97 -32.40
N ASN A 154 -17.02 7.40 -31.31
CA ASN A 154 -16.81 8.70 -30.68
C ASN A 154 -15.73 8.70 -29.60
N ALA A 155 -14.93 7.63 -29.51
CA ALA A 155 -13.86 7.54 -28.52
C ALA A 155 -12.83 8.66 -28.76
N ALA A 156 -12.64 9.52 -27.76
CA ALA A 156 -11.64 10.59 -27.80
C ALA A 156 -10.21 10.06 -28.00
N GLU A 157 -9.99 8.81 -27.61
CA GLU A 157 -8.73 8.10 -27.78
C GLU A 157 -8.95 6.87 -28.66
N LYS A 158 -8.25 6.84 -29.80
CA LYS A 158 -8.25 5.68 -30.70
C LYS A 158 -7.36 4.57 -30.14
N LEU A 159 -7.70 3.35 -30.52
CA LEU A 159 -6.94 2.15 -30.18
C LEU A 159 -5.44 2.32 -30.49
N PRO A 160 -4.54 1.79 -29.65
CA PRO A 160 -3.12 1.82 -29.91
C PRO A 160 -2.79 1.08 -31.21
N SER A 161 -1.76 1.53 -31.92
CA SER A 161 -1.35 0.95 -33.22
C SER A 161 -1.02 -0.54 -33.13
N PHE A 162 -0.54 -1.01 -31.97
CA PHE A 162 -0.22 -2.42 -31.73
C PHE A 162 -1.45 -3.32 -31.50
N MET A 163 -2.58 -2.75 -31.06
CA MET A 163 -3.81 -3.51 -30.81
C MET A 163 -5.02 -2.78 -31.40
N PRO A 164 -5.23 -2.84 -32.73
CA PRO A 164 -6.28 -2.09 -33.41
C PRO A 164 -7.68 -2.72 -33.29
N SER A 165 -7.88 -3.69 -32.39
CA SER A 165 -9.16 -4.40 -32.21
C SER A 165 -9.80 -4.08 -30.86
N TRP A 166 -11.00 -3.50 -30.90
CA TRP A 166 -11.83 -3.30 -29.70
C TRP A 166 -12.20 -4.61 -29.00
N THR A 167 -12.37 -5.69 -29.77
CA THR A 167 -12.62 -7.02 -29.22
C THR A 167 -11.41 -7.54 -28.46
N ALA A 168 -10.19 -7.33 -28.98
CA ALA A 168 -8.96 -7.71 -28.29
C ALA A 168 -8.80 -6.94 -26.97
N VAL A 169 -9.02 -5.62 -26.97
CA VAL A 169 -8.99 -4.81 -25.75
C VAL A 169 -10.05 -5.25 -24.75
N TYR A 170 -11.25 -5.61 -25.20
CA TYR A 170 -12.30 -6.14 -24.34
C TYR A 170 -11.87 -7.46 -23.68
N VAL A 171 -11.34 -8.42 -24.47
CA VAL A 171 -10.87 -9.71 -23.96
C VAL A 171 -9.71 -9.53 -22.98
N VAL A 172 -8.77 -8.63 -23.25
CA VAL A 172 -7.66 -8.32 -22.34
C VAL A 172 -8.18 -7.75 -21.02
N ASN A 173 -9.11 -6.78 -21.06
CA ASN A 173 -9.70 -6.22 -19.84
C ASN A 173 -10.49 -7.27 -19.05
N ALA A 174 -11.26 -8.13 -19.74
CA ALA A 174 -11.98 -9.23 -19.09
C ALA A 174 -11.01 -10.22 -18.44
N PHE A 175 -9.91 -10.56 -19.13
CA PHE A 175 -8.84 -11.39 -18.57
C PHE A 175 -8.22 -10.76 -17.33
N ILE A 176 -7.86 -9.46 -17.37
CA ILE A 176 -7.31 -8.75 -16.22
C ILE A 176 -8.27 -8.80 -15.02
N VAL A 177 -9.57 -8.53 -15.25
CA VAL A 177 -10.57 -8.58 -14.19
C VAL A 177 -10.63 -9.96 -13.56
N VAL A 178 -10.78 -11.02 -14.35
CA VAL A 178 -10.89 -12.40 -13.85
C VAL A 178 -9.59 -12.82 -13.15
N TRP A 179 -8.45 -12.57 -13.77
CA TRP A 179 -7.13 -12.92 -13.23
C TRP A 179 -6.86 -12.23 -11.89
N VAL A 180 -7.07 -10.90 -11.82
CA VAL A 180 -6.83 -10.14 -10.59
C VAL A 180 -7.86 -10.51 -9.51
N LEU A 181 -9.10 -10.82 -9.86
CA LEU A 181 -10.09 -11.33 -8.91
C LEU A 181 -9.66 -12.68 -8.31
N VAL A 182 -9.17 -13.61 -9.13
CA VAL A 182 -8.81 -14.95 -8.66
C VAL A 182 -7.45 -14.95 -7.95
N VAL A 183 -6.42 -14.41 -8.59
CA VAL A 183 -5.04 -14.47 -8.09
C VAL A 183 -4.74 -13.35 -7.09
N GLY A 184 -5.13 -12.12 -7.42
CA GLY A 184 -4.88 -10.96 -6.56
C GLY A 184 -5.77 -10.95 -5.32
N PHE A 185 -7.08 -10.85 -5.54
CA PHE A 185 -8.06 -10.77 -4.45
C PHE A 185 -8.31 -12.13 -3.79
N GLY A 186 -8.52 -13.20 -4.56
CA GLY A 186 -8.78 -14.54 -4.04
C GLY A 186 -7.57 -15.11 -3.29
N PHE A 187 -6.59 -15.64 -4.03
CA PHE A 187 -5.42 -16.28 -3.42
C PHE A 187 -4.55 -15.30 -2.63
N GLY A 188 -4.25 -14.12 -3.19
CA GLY A 188 -3.43 -13.10 -2.53
C GLY A 188 -4.11 -12.52 -1.28
N GLY A 189 -5.43 -12.29 -1.33
CA GLY A 189 -6.20 -11.85 -0.18
C GLY A 189 -6.28 -12.93 0.91
N TRP A 190 -6.51 -14.19 0.54
CA TRP A 190 -6.47 -15.32 1.47
C TRP A 190 -5.10 -15.47 2.16
N ALA A 191 -4.01 -15.46 1.39
CA ALA A 191 -2.66 -15.57 1.93
C ALA A 191 -2.32 -14.39 2.86
N SER A 192 -2.69 -13.17 2.46
CA SER A 192 -2.43 -11.97 3.27
C SER A 192 -3.24 -11.99 4.57
N MET A 193 -4.52 -12.36 4.51
CA MET A 193 -5.40 -12.42 5.68
C MET A 193 -4.99 -13.53 6.64
N THR A 194 -4.65 -14.71 6.13
CA THR A 194 -4.15 -15.81 6.97
C THR A 194 -2.82 -15.48 7.65
N ASN A 195 -1.91 -14.78 6.95
CA ASN A 195 -0.68 -14.30 7.55
C ASN A 195 -0.94 -13.22 8.61
N PHE A 196 -1.87 -12.30 8.34
CA PHE A 196 -2.29 -11.29 9.31
C PHE A 196 -2.85 -11.92 10.58
N ILE A 197 -3.82 -12.86 10.45
CA ILE A 197 -4.42 -13.56 11.59
C ILE A 197 -3.35 -14.31 12.39
N LYS A 198 -2.45 -15.05 11.73
CA LYS A 198 -1.35 -15.75 12.41
C LYS A 198 -0.45 -14.80 13.21
N GLN A 199 -0.17 -13.61 12.70
CA GLN A 199 0.64 -12.62 13.42
C GLN A 199 -0.10 -12.04 14.63
N VAL A 200 -1.41 -11.81 14.52
CA VAL A 200 -2.25 -11.41 15.65
C VAL A 200 -2.28 -12.51 16.73
N ASP A 201 -2.44 -13.77 16.34
CA ASP A 201 -2.45 -14.91 17.27
C ASP A 201 -1.08 -15.11 17.95
N THR A 202 0.01 -14.86 17.24
CA THR A 202 1.39 -15.07 17.74
C THR A 202 1.85 -13.96 18.70
N PHE A 203 1.53 -12.69 18.40
CA PHE A 203 2.04 -11.54 19.16
C PHE A 203 0.98 -10.87 20.06
N GLY A 204 -0.28 -11.26 19.94
CA GLY A 204 -1.42 -10.65 20.65
C GLY A 204 -1.81 -9.27 20.09
N LEU A 205 -2.84 -8.66 20.69
CA LEU A 205 -3.31 -7.30 20.34
C LEU A 205 -2.35 -6.18 20.79
N PHE A 206 -1.36 -6.51 21.62
CA PHE A 206 -0.28 -5.59 21.98
C PHE A 206 1.03 -6.36 21.86
N ALA A 207 1.66 -6.28 20.69
CA ALA A 207 2.99 -6.85 20.51
C ALA A 207 3.94 -6.20 21.52
N LYS A 208 4.52 -6.99 22.43
CA LYS A 208 5.50 -6.50 23.42
C LYS A 208 6.76 -5.94 22.76
N CYS A 209 7.01 -6.27 21.49
CA CYS A 209 8.16 -5.81 20.73
C CYS A 209 7.91 -5.88 19.21
N TYR A 210 8.33 -4.84 18.49
CA TYR A 210 8.33 -4.76 17.02
C TYR A 210 9.58 -5.45 16.44
N GLN A 211 9.40 -6.38 15.50
CA GLN A 211 10.48 -7.22 14.90
C GLN A 211 11.31 -8.08 15.87
N CYS A 212 10.81 -8.41 17.06
CA CYS A 212 11.47 -9.41 17.91
C CYS A 212 11.37 -10.82 17.32
N GLN A 213 12.41 -11.63 17.53
CA GLN A 213 12.38 -13.06 17.23
C GLN A 213 11.23 -13.72 18.02
N PRO A 214 10.46 -14.67 17.42
CA PRO A 214 9.49 -15.45 18.17
C PRO A 214 10.20 -16.12 19.35
N HIS A 215 9.53 -16.20 20.50
CA HIS A 215 10.08 -16.91 21.65
C HIS A 215 10.52 -18.31 21.22
N ALA A 216 11.81 -18.60 21.34
CA ALA A 216 12.28 -19.97 21.32
C ALA A 216 11.51 -20.73 22.42
N PRO A 217 11.01 -21.95 22.16
CA PRO A 217 10.55 -22.80 23.25
C PRO A 217 11.67 -22.89 24.27
N PRO A 218 11.37 -22.85 25.58
CA PRO A 218 12.39 -22.78 26.62
C PRO A 218 13.41 -23.88 26.38
N SER A 219 14.64 -23.48 26.02
CA SER A 219 15.75 -24.40 25.94
C SER A 219 15.91 -24.99 27.33
N SER A 220 15.78 -26.31 27.40
CA SER A 220 16.16 -27.10 28.56
C SER A 220 17.55 -26.63 29.03
N SER A 221 17.62 -26.31 30.31
CA SER A 221 18.79 -25.88 31.07
C SER A 221 20.10 -26.54 30.61
N PRO A 222 21.23 -25.79 30.57
CA PRO A 222 22.53 -26.40 30.32
C PRO A 222 22.88 -27.38 31.47
N PRO A 223 23.58 -28.50 31.18
CA PRO A 223 24.01 -29.41 32.22
C PRO A 223 25.02 -28.71 33.15
N LEU A 224 24.85 -28.92 34.46
CA LEU A 224 25.78 -28.46 35.50
C LEU A 224 27.22 -28.91 35.18
N PRO A 225 28.23 -28.05 35.43
CA PRO A 225 29.62 -28.44 35.25
C PRO A 225 30.00 -29.51 36.28
N ALA A 226 30.54 -30.63 35.78
CA ALA A 226 31.13 -31.67 36.62
C ALA A 226 32.43 -31.12 37.24
N HIS A 227 32.48 -31.11 38.57
CA HIS A 227 33.70 -30.88 39.33
C HIS A 227 34.67 -32.06 39.16
N HIS A 228 35.90 -31.76 38.77
CA HIS A 228 37.09 -32.53 39.13
C HIS A 228 38.25 -31.58 39.39
#